data_AF-A0A2E4KAQ5-F1
#
_entry.id   AF-A0A2E4KAQ5-F1
#
_cell.length_a   1.000
_cell.length_b   1.000
_cell.length_c   1.000
_cell.angle_alpha   90.00
_cell.angle_beta   90.00
_cell.angle_gamma   90.00
#
_symmetry.space_group_name_H-M   'P 1'
#
loop_
_entity.id
_entity.type
_entity.pdbx_description
1 polymer ?
#
loop_
_entity_poly.entity_id
_entity_poly.type
_entity_poly.pdbx_seq_one_letter_code
_entity_poly.pdbx_strand_id
1 'polypeptide(L)'
;MGIDSIYNISNEFINENFHSTMYWPEIMGGGYHYMKLEGDYDTITKGYATHTGGTNGKDFSFNNIIDINITTNDQTEAVTLTINMNINNWYQNPHTINISPGIMSNESRQLEIKQNGESNVFTLESINILD
;
A
#
# COMPACT_ATOMS: atom_id res chain seq x y z
N MET A 1 4.36 -1.30 -3.08
CA MET A 1 3.11 -0.56 -3.33
C MET A 1 3.40 0.90 -3.61
N GLY A 2 2.41 1.61 -4.16
CA GLY A 2 2.53 3.02 -4.53
C GLY A 2 2.77 3.21 -6.02
N ILE A 3 2.53 4.44 -6.47
CA ILE A 3 2.86 4.87 -7.83
C ILE A 3 4.37 5.10 -7.87
N ASP A 4 5.03 4.71 -8.96
CA ASP A 4 6.46 4.99 -9.16
C ASP A 4 6.73 6.48 -8.93
N SER A 5 7.82 6.79 -8.23
CA SER A 5 8.26 8.15 -7.94
C SER A 5 8.23 9.10 -9.15
N ILE A 6 8.47 8.60 -10.37
CA ILE A 6 8.45 9.41 -11.59
C ILE A 6 7.04 9.84 -12.02
N TYR A 7 6.02 9.12 -11.58
CA TYR A 7 4.60 9.42 -11.85
C TYR A 7 3.86 9.91 -10.60
N ASN A 8 4.44 9.77 -9.41
CA ASN A 8 3.84 10.24 -8.16
C ASN A 8 4.06 11.76 -7.97
N ILE A 9 3.62 12.55 -8.95
CA ILE A 9 3.80 14.00 -9.00
C ILE A 9 2.50 14.68 -8.55
N SER A 10 2.63 15.69 -7.70
CA SER A 10 1.49 16.47 -7.22
C SER A 10 0.67 17.02 -8.38
N ASN A 11 -0.65 16.86 -8.25
CA ASN A 11 -1.64 17.28 -9.24
C ASN A 11 -1.65 16.51 -10.57
N GLU A 12 -0.88 15.42 -10.73
CA GLU A 12 -0.85 14.66 -11.99
C GLU A 12 -2.19 13.97 -12.32
N PHE A 13 -2.93 13.53 -11.30
CA PHE A 13 -4.17 12.76 -11.45
C PHE A 13 -5.46 13.52 -11.05
N ILE A 14 -5.45 14.85 -11.11
CA ILE A 14 -6.56 15.71 -10.65
C ILE A 14 -7.86 15.59 -11.45
N ASN A 15 -7.82 14.96 -12.63
CA ASN A 15 -8.98 14.79 -13.49
C ASN A 15 -9.89 13.62 -13.06
N GLU A 16 -9.57 12.95 -11.95
CA GLU A 16 -10.36 11.84 -11.41
C GLU A 16 -10.76 12.10 -9.95
N ASN A 17 -12.03 11.87 -9.63
CA ASN A 17 -12.62 12.24 -8.34
C ASN A 17 -12.00 11.53 -7.13
N PHE A 18 -11.34 10.38 -7.31
CA PHE A 18 -10.82 9.60 -6.19
C PHE A 18 -9.39 10.01 -5.80
N HIS A 19 -8.56 10.41 -6.78
CA HIS A 19 -7.13 10.69 -6.55
C HIS A 19 -6.92 11.87 -5.59
N SER A 20 -7.83 12.86 -5.59
CA SER A 20 -7.79 13.96 -4.62
C SER A 20 -7.90 13.50 -3.17
N THR A 21 -8.53 12.35 -2.89
CA THR A 21 -8.63 11.78 -1.53
C THR A 21 -7.36 11.08 -1.07
N MET A 22 -6.43 10.85 -2.01
CA MET A 22 -5.13 10.23 -1.83
C MET A 22 -3.98 11.24 -1.91
N TYR A 23 -4.23 12.54 -2.01
CA TYR A 23 -3.19 13.56 -2.11
C TYR A 23 -2.29 13.58 -0.87
N TRP A 24 -0.96 13.63 -1.05
CA TRP A 24 0.02 13.68 0.03
C TRP A 24 0.62 15.09 0.17
N PRO A 25 0.77 15.64 1.40
CA PRO A 25 1.19 17.03 1.58
C PRO A 25 2.56 17.35 0.95
N GLU A 26 2.67 18.48 0.24
CA GLU A 26 3.96 18.96 -0.33
C GLU A 26 5.08 19.02 0.70
N ILE A 27 4.77 19.54 1.90
CA ILE A 27 5.74 19.69 2.99
C ILE A 27 6.30 18.35 3.48
N MET A 28 5.66 17.23 3.15
CA MET A 28 6.09 15.88 3.50
C MET A 28 6.70 15.12 2.33
N GLY A 29 6.59 15.60 1.09
CA GLY A 29 7.13 14.93 -0.10
C GLY A 29 6.27 15.07 -1.35
N GLY A 30 5.03 15.55 -1.22
CA GLY A 30 4.11 15.74 -2.34
C GLY A 30 3.62 14.43 -2.96
N GLY A 31 2.90 14.55 -4.08
CA GLY A 31 2.31 13.44 -4.81
C GLY A 31 1.06 12.89 -4.13
N TYR A 32 0.98 11.56 -4.08
CA TYR A 32 -0.12 10.79 -3.54
C TYR A 32 0.38 9.74 -2.56
N HIS A 33 -0.50 9.32 -1.65
CA HIS A 33 -0.30 8.22 -0.73
C HIS A 33 -0.08 6.92 -1.50
N TYR A 34 0.90 6.11 -1.10
CA TYR A 34 1.04 4.72 -1.51
C TYR A 34 -0.07 3.84 -0.90
N MET A 35 -0.50 4.18 0.31
CA MET A 35 -1.58 3.53 1.03
C MET A 35 -2.23 4.48 2.03
N LYS A 36 -3.55 4.32 2.19
CA LYS A 36 -4.35 5.05 3.15
C LYS A 36 -5.10 4.07 4.06
N LEU A 37 -4.68 3.93 5.32
CA LEU A 37 -5.42 3.18 6.36
C LEU A 37 -5.63 4.09 7.58
N GLU A 38 -6.77 4.77 7.60
CA GLU A 38 -7.16 5.73 8.63
C GLU A 38 -8.40 5.27 9.40
N GLY A 39 -8.50 5.76 10.62
CA GLY A 39 -9.67 5.60 11.46
C GLY A 39 -9.37 5.99 12.89
N ASP A 40 -10.43 6.07 13.66
CA ASP A 40 -10.39 6.33 15.10
C ASP A 40 -10.62 5.02 15.85
N TYR A 41 -9.80 4.77 16.88
CA TYR A 41 -9.99 3.63 17.77
C TYR A 41 -10.67 4.03 19.09
N ASP A 42 -10.92 5.32 19.31
CA ASP A 42 -11.83 5.82 20.34
C ASP A 42 -12.80 6.88 19.80
N THR A 43 -13.90 7.13 20.53
CA THR A 43 -15.02 7.99 20.10
C THR A 43 -14.75 9.50 20.20
N ILE A 44 -13.53 9.91 20.59
CA ILE A 44 -13.30 11.29 21.02
C ILE A 44 -12.16 11.98 20.25
N THR A 45 -10.97 11.37 20.08
CA THR A 45 -9.84 12.04 19.38
C THR A 45 -8.68 11.14 18.96
N LYS A 46 -8.69 9.83 19.25
CA LYS A 46 -7.52 8.98 18.97
C LYS A 46 -7.66 8.23 17.66
N GLY A 47 -7.23 8.92 16.61
CA GLY A 47 -6.93 8.32 15.32
C GLY A 47 -5.64 7.52 15.36
N TYR A 48 -5.57 6.44 14.60
CA TYR A 48 -4.28 5.80 14.30
C TYR A 48 -3.62 6.35 13.03
N ALA A 49 -4.41 6.98 12.14
CA ALA A 49 -3.98 7.76 10.97
C ALA A 49 -2.73 7.21 10.25
N THR A 50 -2.74 5.92 9.89
CA THR A 50 -1.62 5.34 9.13
C THR A 50 -1.74 5.70 7.67
N HIS A 51 -0.89 6.60 7.21
CA HIS A 51 -0.78 6.95 5.81
C HIS A 51 0.67 6.84 5.38
N THR A 52 0.91 6.22 4.23
CA THR A 52 2.25 6.10 3.67
C THR A 52 2.31 6.76 2.31
N GLY A 53 3.37 7.54 2.13
CA GLY A 53 3.73 8.35 0.97
C GLY A 53 5.20 8.74 1.12
N GLY A 54 5.76 9.48 0.18
CA GLY A 54 7.13 9.95 0.31
C GLY A 54 7.26 10.79 1.58
N THR A 55 8.24 10.55 2.45
CA THR A 55 8.37 11.29 3.72
C THR A 55 9.71 12.01 3.77
N ASN A 56 9.67 13.33 3.95
CA ASN A 56 10.83 14.24 3.92
C ASN A 56 11.68 14.06 2.64
N GLY A 57 11.01 13.87 1.50
CA GLY A 57 11.66 13.67 0.20
C GLY A 57 12.23 12.27 -0.04
N LYS A 58 12.02 11.32 0.88
CA LYS A 58 12.39 9.90 0.69
C LYS A 58 11.22 9.10 0.13
N ASP A 59 11.49 8.32 -0.89
CA ASP A 59 10.54 7.37 -1.46
C ASP A 59 10.51 6.06 -0.65
N PHE A 60 9.31 5.64 -0.26
CA PHE A 60 9.06 4.35 0.41
C PHE A 60 8.19 3.42 -0.44
N SER A 61 8.01 3.72 -1.73
CA SER A 61 7.40 2.81 -2.69
C SER A 61 8.25 1.54 -2.85
N PHE A 62 7.61 0.48 -3.35
CA PHE A 62 8.26 -0.80 -3.59
C PHE A 62 7.47 -1.65 -4.59
N ASN A 63 8.06 -2.73 -5.10
CA ASN A 63 7.36 -3.68 -5.96
C ASN A 63 7.05 -4.96 -5.17
N ASN A 64 5.84 -5.48 -5.35
CA ASN A 64 5.50 -6.85 -4.95
C ASN A 64 5.57 -7.73 -6.19
N ILE A 65 6.32 -8.81 -6.11
CA ILE A 65 6.48 -9.77 -7.20
C ILE A 65 5.93 -11.11 -6.70
N ILE A 66 4.97 -11.64 -7.44
CA ILE A 66 4.39 -12.97 -7.20
C ILE A 66 4.57 -13.75 -8.49
N ASP A 67 5.46 -14.73 -8.47
CA ASP A 67 5.68 -15.60 -9.61
C ASP A 67 4.49 -16.56 -9.76
N ILE A 68 3.84 -16.52 -10.93
CA ILE A 68 2.70 -17.36 -11.28
C ILE A 68 3.06 -18.25 -12.48
N ASN A 69 2.70 -19.53 -12.39
CA ASN A 69 2.82 -20.47 -13.49
C ASN A 69 1.41 -20.86 -13.94
N ILE A 70 1.02 -20.43 -15.13
CA ILE A 70 -0.30 -20.70 -15.72
C ILE A 70 -0.09 -21.50 -17.01
N THR A 71 -0.80 -22.61 -17.14
CA THR A 71 -0.88 -23.38 -18.38
C THR A 71 -2.33 -23.38 -18.85
N THR A 72 -2.57 -22.89 -20.07
CA THR A 72 -3.90 -22.87 -20.70
C THR A 72 -3.92 -23.75 -21.94
N ASN A 73 -5.11 -24.07 -22.44
CA ASN A 73 -5.32 -24.76 -23.72
C ASN A 73 -6.45 -24.09 -24.53
N ASP A 74 -6.79 -24.67 -25.68
CA ASP A 74 -7.83 -24.13 -26.59
C ASP A 74 -9.26 -24.16 -26.01
N GLN A 75 -9.47 -24.84 -24.86
CA GLN A 75 -10.74 -24.92 -24.15
C GLN A 75 -10.79 -23.96 -22.95
N THR A 76 -9.65 -23.45 -22.48
CA THR A 76 -9.62 -22.53 -21.34
C THR A 76 -10.39 -21.25 -21.63
N GLU A 77 -11.52 -21.06 -20.93
CA GLU A 77 -12.37 -19.88 -21.03
C GLU A 77 -11.82 -18.71 -20.20
N ALA A 78 -11.35 -18.98 -18.98
CA ALA A 78 -10.87 -17.94 -18.06
C ALA A 78 -9.85 -18.46 -17.05
N VAL A 79 -8.93 -17.58 -16.65
CA VAL A 79 -8.04 -17.80 -15.50
C VAL A 79 -8.30 -16.72 -14.47
N THR A 80 -8.69 -17.12 -13.26
CA THR A 80 -8.95 -16.23 -12.13
C THR A 80 -7.85 -16.37 -11.09
N LEU A 81 -7.25 -15.24 -10.72
CA LEU A 81 -6.24 -15.14 -9.66
C LEU A 81 -6.87 -14.48 -8.44
N THR A 82 -6.72 -15.11 -7.28
CA THR A 82 -7.12 -14.52 -5.99
C THR A 82 -5.87 -14.07 -5.25
N ILE A 83 -5.68 -12.76 -5.16
CA ILE A 83 -4.62 -12.15 -4.36
C ILE A 83 -5.25 -11.62 -3.08
N ASN A 84 -4.77 -12.09 -1.94
CA ASN A 84 -5.20 -11.61 -0.64
C ASN A 84 -4.18 -10.64 -0.06
N MET A 85 -4.68 -9.57 0.55
CA MET A 85 -3.91 -8.62 1.33
C MET A 85 -4.24 -8.81 2.81
N ASN A 86 -3.31 -9.39 3.57
CA ASN A 86 -3.47 -9.47 5.01
C ASN A 86 -3.08 -8.13 5.66
N ILE A 87 -4.08 -7.35 6.06
CA ILE A 87 -3.89 -6.02 6.63
C ILE A 87 -3.04 -6.05 7.90
N ASN A 88 -3.11 -7.12 8.70
CA ASN A 88 -2.35 -7.23 9.95
C ASN A 88 -0.84 -7.26 9.69
N ASN A 89 -0.41 -7.83 8.56
CA ASN A 89 1.01 -7.98 8.24
C ASN A 89 1.71 -6.63 8.02
N TRP A 90 0.97 -5.58 7.66
CA TRP A 90 1.49 -4.21 7.63
C TRP A 90 2.06 -3.74 8.96
N TYR A 91 1.59 -4.28 10.07
CA TYR A 91 1.92 -3.80 11.41
C TYR A 91 2.63 -4.83 12.28
N GLN A 92 2.85 -6.05 11.79
CA GLN A 92 3.27 -7.16 12.64
C GLN A 92 4.46 -7.97 12.10
N ASN A 93 4.81 -7.89 10.81
CA ASN A 93 5.89 -8.70 10.27
C ASN A 93 6.66 -8.01 9.13
N PRO A 94 8.02 -7.95 9.18
CA PRO A 94 8.88 -8.41 10.27
C PRO A 94 8.93 -7.47 11.49
N HIS A 95 8.35 -6.27 11.38
CA HIS A 95 8.33 -5.28 12.45
C HIS A 95 6.96 -5.18 13.10
N THR A 96 6.91 -5.21 14.43
CA THR A 96 5.71 -4.83 15.18
C THR A 96 5.68 -3.31 15.32
N ILE A 97 4.67 -2.68 14.73
CA ILE A 97 4.58 -1.22 14.62
C ILE A 97 3.50 -0.69 15.57
N ASN A 98 3.90 0.23 16.44
CA ASN A 98 2.97 1.03 17.22
C ASN A 98 2.65 2.32 16.47
N ILE A 99 1.38 2.51 16.15
CA ILE A 99 0.82 3.66 15.41
C ILE A 99 0.53 4.87 16.31
N SER A 100 0.79 4.76 17.62
CA SER A 100 0.65 5.84 18.60
C SER A 100 2.02 6.29 19.15
N PRO A 101 2.34 7.59 19.17
CA PRO A 101 1.60 8.68 18.52
C PRO A 101 1.68 8.54 16.97
N GLY A 102 0.80 9.24 16.24
CA GLY A 102 0.69 9.14 14.79
C GLY A 102 2.05 9.14 14.07
N ILE A 103 2.22 8.23 13.11
CA ILE A 103 3.54 7.88 12.53
C ILE A 103 3.83 8.55 11.17
N MET A 104 2.97 9.45 10.71
CA MET A 104 3.04 10.02 9.35
C MET A 104 4.37 10.69 9.03
N SER A 105 4.92 11.50 9.94
CA SER A 105 6.21 12.21 9.73
C SER A 105 7.43 11.41 10.22
N ASN A 106 7.24 10.16 10.65
CA ASN A 106 8.32 9.36 11.23
C ASN A 106 8.93 8.45 10.15
N GLU A 107 10.01 8.91 9.52
CA GLU A 107 10.71 8.16 8.47
C GLU A 107 11.11 6.74 8.89
N SER A 108 11.52 6.53 10.15
CA SER A 108 11.90 5.19 10.63
C SER A 108 10.69 4.25 10.64
N ARG A 109 9.52 4.74 11.03
CA ARG A 109 8.28 3.95 10.98
C ARG A 109 7.80 3.73 9.55
N GLN A 110 7.96 4.72 8.66
CA GLN A 110 7.64 4.55 7.24
C GLN A 110 8.52 3.49 6.57
N LEU A 111 9.80 3.42 6.95
CA LEU A 111 10.71 2.35 6.51
C LEU A 111 10.26 0.97 7.02
N GLU A 112 9.88 0.85 8.29
CA GLU A 112 9.36 -0.40 8.85
C GLU A 112 8.06 -0.84 8.16
N ILE A 113 7.14 0.10 7.87
CA ILE A 113 5.92 -0.19 7.10
C ILE A 113 6.27 -0.71 5.70
N LYS A 114 7.25 -0.08 5.01
CA LYS A 114 7.73 -0.56 3.70
C LYS A 114 8.26 -2.00 3.81
N GLN A 115 9.13 -2.27 4.77
CA GLN A 115 9.71 -3.59 4.99
C GLN A 115 8.66 -4.65 5.31
N ASN A 116 7.63 -4.30 6.08
CA ASN A 116 6.48 -5.16 6.32
C ASN A 116 5.70 -5.45 5.03
N GLY A 117 5.47 -4.41 4.24
CA GLY A 117 4.84 -4.47 2.93
C GLY A 117 5.53 -5.40 1.94
N GLU A 118 6.86 -5.36 1.90
CA GLU A 118 7.71 -6.20 1.04
C GLU A 118 7.74 -7.67 1.49
N SER A 119 7.39 -7.97 2.75
CA SER A 119 7.59 -9.30 3.31
C SER A 119 6.49 -10.29 2.95
N ASN A 120 5.26 -10.05 3.39
CA ASN A 120 4.18 -11.04 3.28
C ASN A 120 2.77 -10.43 3.37
N VAL A 121 2.63 -9.16 3.03
CA VAL A 121 1.30 -8.53 3.02
C VAL A 121 0.40 -9.14 1.94
N PHE A 122 0.96 -9.39 0.76
CA PHE A 122 0.22 -9.97 -0.35
C PHE A 122 0.57 -11.45 -0.52
N THR A 123 -0.44 -12.27 -0.71
CA THR A 123 -0.28 -13.70 -1.01
C THR A 123 -1.22 -14.09 -2.14
N LEU A 124 -0.74 -14.97 -3.03
CA LEU A 124 -1.61 -15.65 -3.98
C LEU A 124 -2.33 -16.79 -3.26
N GLU A 125 -3.65 -16.69 -3.11
CA GLU A 125 -4.45 -17.72 -2.45
C GLU A 125 -4.87 -18.84 -3.40
N SER A 126 -5.21 -18.50 -4.64
CA SER A 126 -5.64 -19.48 -5.62
C SER A 126 -5.42 -19.02 -7.05
N ILE A 127 -5.17 -20.01 -7.92
CA ILE A 127 -5.29 -19.91 -9.37
C ILE A 127 -6.42 -20.86 -9.76
N ASN A 128 -7.49 -20.34 -10.34
CA ASN A 128 -8.60 -21.14 -10.86
C ASN A 128 -8.63 -21.03 -12.39
N ILE A 129 -8.66 -22.18 -13.07
CA ILE A 129 -8.76 -22.26 -14.53
C ILE A 129 -10.14 -22.82 -14.84
N LEU A 130 -10.91 -22.06 -15.60
CA LEU A 130 -12.20 -22.46 -16.15
C LEU A 130 -11.96 -22.94 -17.57
N ASP A 131 -12.34 -24.19 -17.84
CA ASP A 131 -12.32 -24.85 -19.15
C ASP A 131 -13.74 -25.01 -19.71
#